data_AF-X1H766-F1
#
_entry.id   AF-X1H766-F1
#
_cell.length_a   1.000
_cell.length_b   1.000
_cell.length_c   1.000
_cell.angle_alpha   90.00
_cell.angle_beta   90.00
_cell.angle_gamma   90.00
#
_symmetry.space_group_name_H-M   'P 1'
#
loop_
_entity.id
_entity.type
_entity.pdbx_description
1 polymer ?
#
loop_
_entity_poly.entity_id
_entity_poly.type
_entity_poly.pdbx_seq_one_letter_code
_entity_poly.pdbx_strand_id
1 'polypeptide(L)' 'MVKRYANKAGIEKKISPHTQRHTYATQYYKQTKDIETLRRILGHSDISTTTIYITLANIDVENGMKLFKGFL' A
#
# COMPACT_ATOMS: atom_id res chain seq x y z
N MET A 1 -1.96 -13.70 -18.03
CA MET A 1 -1.78 -12.34 -18.62
C MET A 1 -0.68 -11.53 -17.95
N VAL A 2 -0.76 -11.24 -16.64
CA VAL A 2 0.24 -10.44 -15.90
C VAL A 2 1.68 -10.95 -16.09
N LYS A 3 1.93 -12.27 -15.89
CA LYS A 3 3.24 -12.89 -16.11
C LYS A 3 3.81 -12.66 -17.52
N ARG A 4 2.95 -12.65 -18.55
CA ARG A 4 3.36 -12.42 -19.94
C ARG A 4 3.93 -11.01 -20.12
N TYR A 5 3.26 -10.01 -19.53
CA TYR A 5 3.73 -8.63 -19.58
C TYR A 5 4.94 -8.39 -18.68
N ALA A 6 5.02 -9.08 -17.53
CA ALA A 6 6.22 -9.10 -16.68
C ALA A 6 7.47 -9.49 -17.46
N ASN A 7 7.39 -10.62 -18.18
CA ASN A 7 8.50 -11.16 -18.96
C ASN A 7 8.90 -10.19 -20.08
N LYS A 8 7.92 -9.58 -20.77
CA LYS A 8 8.19 -8.58 -21.81
C LYS A 8 8.85 -7.31 -21.26
N ALA A 9 8.56 -6.95 -20.02
CA ALA A 9 9.15 -5.79 -19.34
C ALA A 9 10.48 -6.09 -18.64
N GLY A 10 11.01 -7.33 -18.75
CA GLY A 10 12.26 -7.72 -18.06
C GLY A 10 12.13 -7.85 -16.53
N ILE A 11 10.91 -8.03 -16.01
CA ILE A 11 10.68 -8.18 -14.56
C ILE A 11 10.88 -9.65 -14.18
N GLU A 12 11.99 -9.95 -13.52
CA GLU A 12 12.33 -11.32 -13.07
C GLU A 12 11.61 -11.71 -11.77
N LYS A 13 11.13 -10.72 -11.00
CA LYS A 13 10.36 -10.97 -9.78
C LYS A 13 9.05 -11.68 -10.09
N LYS A 14 8.66 -12.61 -9.22
CA LYS A 14 7.36 -13.26 -9.28
C LYS A 14 6.25 -12.23 -9.03
N ILE A 15 5.58 -11.80 -10.10
CA ILE A 15 4.45 -10.88 -10.01
C ILE A 15 3.11 -11.61 -10.26
N SER A 16 2.11 -11.20 -9.51
CA SER A 16 0.74 -11.69 -9.60
C SER A 16 -0.25 -10.51 -9.53
N PRO A 17 -1.54 -10.72 -9.85
CA PRO A 17 -2.58 -9.71 -9.60
C PRO A 17 -2.59 -9.23 -8.15
N HIS A 18 -2.40 -10.13 -7.18
CA HIS A 18 -2.35 -9.75 -5.76
C HIS A 18 -1.13 -8.88 -5.45
N THR A 19 0.04 -9.19 -6.02
CA THR A 19 1.25 -8.38 -5.85
C THR A 19 1.03 -6.93 -6.31
N GLN A 20 0.39 -6.74 -7.46
CA GLN A 20 0.07 -5.39 -7.97
C GLN A 20 -0.96 -4.67 -7.10
N ARG A 21 -2.01 -5.38 -6.64
CA ARG A 21 -2.98 -4.83 -5.68
C ARG A 21 -2.27 -4.33 -4.43
N HIS A 22 -1.35 -5.12 -3.87
CA HIS A 22 -0.61 -4.72 -2.68
C HIS A 22 0.28 -3.50 -2.94
N THR A 23 1.00 -3.46 -4.07
CA THR A 23 1.82 -2.30 -4.44
C THR A 23 0.99 -1.02 -4.58
N TYR A 24 -0.13 -1.08 -5.28
CA TYR A 24 -1.04 0.05 -5.44
C TYR A 24 -1.56 0.54 -4.09
N ALA A 25 -2.10 -0.37 -3.27
CA ALA A 25 -2.75 -0.03 -2.02
C ALA A 25 -1.76 0.56 -0.99
N THR A 26 -0.57 -0.02 -0.88
CA THR A 26 0.50 0.53 -0.02
C THR A 26 0.90 1.93 -0.48
N GLN A 27 1.07 2.16 -1.79
CA GLN A 27 1.50 3.47 -2.29
C GLN A 27 0.41 4.53 -2.14
N TYR A 28 -0.83 4.17 -2.47
CA TYR A 28 -1.99 5.04 -2.28
C TYR A 28 -2.09 5.53 -0.84
N TYR A 29 -2.03 4.59 0.13
CA TYR A 29 -2.12 4.97 1.53
C TYR A 29 -0.91 5.76 2.01
N LYS A 30 0.31 5.46 1.52
CA LYS A 30 1.50 6.28 1.83
C LYS A 30 1.32 7.75 1.45
N GLN A 31 0.71 8.02 0.29
CA GLN A 31 0.54 9.37 -0.24
C GLN A 31 -0.67 10.11 0.34
N THR A 32 -1.78 9.41 0.54
CA THR A 32 -3.06 10.04 0.89
C THR A 32 -3.43 9.92 2.37
N LYS A 33 -2.92 8.88 3.05
CA LYS A 33 -3.34 8.47 4.40
C LYS A 33 -4.85 8.25 4.53
N ASP A 34 -5.56 8.02 3.42
CA ASP A 34 -7.00 7.81 3.38
C ASP A 34 -7.33 6.32 3.19
N ILE A 35 -7.62 5.64 4.29
CA ILE A 35 -7.91 4.20 4.28
C ILE A 35 -9.33 3.87 3.79
N GLU A 36 -10.29 4.78 3.98
CA GLU A 36 -11.70 4.54 3.63
C GLU A 36 -11.91 4.66 2.13
N THR A 37 -11.29 5.66 1.48
CA THR A 37 -11.31 5.73 0.02
C THR A 37 -10.56 4.55 -0.60
N LEU A 38 -9.44 4.14 -0.01
CA LEU A 38 -8.72 2.94 -0.46
C LEU A 38 -9.59 1.69 -0.37
N ARG A 39 -10.33 1.49 0.74
CA ARG A 39 -11.26 0.37 0.92
C ARG A 39 -12.29 0.33 -0.21
N ARG A 40 -12.87 1.48 -0.55
CA ARG A 40 -13.86 1.62 -1.64
C ARG A 40 -13.25 1.32 -3.01
N ILE A 41 -12.06 1.85 -3.30
CA ILE A 41 -11.34 1.58 -4.56
C ILE A 41 -11.06 0.09 -4.73
N LEU A 42 -10.67 -0.59 -3.64
CA LEU A 42 -10.38 -2.02 -3.67
C LEU A 42 -11.63 -2.91 -3.63
N GLY A 43 -12.81 -2.33 -3.38
CA GLY A 43 -14.08 -3.06 -3.27
C GLY A 43 -14.15 -3.94 -2.02
N HIS A 44 -13.42 -3.61 -0.95
CA HIS A 44 -13.44 -4.38 0.29
C HIS A 44 -14.71 -4.05 1.10
N SER A 45 -15.46 -5.09 1.48
CA SER A 45 -16.65 -4.95 2.32
C SER A 45 -16.32 -4.54 3.75
N ASP A 46 -15.16 -4.98 4.26
CA ASP A 46 -14.69 -4.69 5.60
C ASP A 46 -13.38 -3.88 5.55
N ILE A 47 -13.31 -2.85 6.40
CA ILE A 47 -12.12 -2.02 6.59
C ILE A 47 -10.94 -2.85 7.12
N SER A 48 -11.21 -3.90 7.93
CA SER A 48 -10.19 -4.78 8.50
C SER A 48 -9.29 -5.41 7.44
N THR A 49 -9.86 -5.75 6.27
CA THR A 49 -9.15 -6.32 5.12
C THR A 49 -8.19 -5.31 4.48
N THR A 50 -8.46 -4.01 4.64
CA THR A 50 -7.67 -2.91 4.10
C THR A 50 -6.60 -2.43 5.09
N THR A 51 -6.82 -2.60 6.39
CA THR A 51 -5.90 -2.18 7.46
C THR A 51 -4.50 -2.76 7.34
N ILE A 52 -4.33 -3.91 6.69
CA ILE A 52 -3.00 -4.48 6.38
C ILE A 52 -2.10 -3.49 5.63
N TYR A 53 -2.67 -2.57 4.86
CA TYR A 53 -1.89 -1.56 4.12
C TYR A 53 -1.40 -0.44 5.00
N ILE A 54 -2.00 -0.22 6.18
CA ILE A 54 -1.51 0.73 7.17
C ILE A 54 -0.20 0.21 7.75
N THR A 55 -0.18 -1.04 8.22
CA THR A 55 1.02 -1.64 8.82
C THR A 55 2.16 -1.80 7.83
N LEU A 56 1.85 -2.11 6.56
CA LEU A 56 2.84 -2.18 5.48
C LEU A 56 3.34 -0.80 5.02
N ALA A 57 2.50 0.22 5.12
CA ALA A 57 2.82 1.59 4.75
C ALA A 57 3.42 2.41 5.90
N ASN A 58 3.45 1.88 7.13
CA ASN A 58 4.14 2.43 8.29
C ASN A 58 5.65 2.43 8.05
N ILE A 59 6.04 3.28 7.10
CA ILE A 59 7.16 4.18 7.20
C ILE A 59 6.77 5.16 8.31
N ASP A 60 7.61 5.22 9.36
CA ASP A 60 7.70 6.30 10.33
C ASP A 60 6.68 6.44 11.47
N VAL A 61 6.57 5.40 12.32
CA VAL A 61 6.34 5.71 13.74
C VAL A 61 7.44 6.64 14.25
N GLU A 62 8.68 6.41 13.81
CA GLU A 62 9.84 7.18 14.22
C GLU A 62 9.81 8.63 13.71
N ASN A 63 9.54 8.91 12.42
CA ASN A 63 9.40 10.31 11.98
C ASN A 63 8.11 10.98 12.51
N GLY A 64 7.02 10.23 12.74
CA GLY A 64 5.85 10.75 13.45
C GLY A 64 6.18 11.21 14.87
N MET A 65 6.96 10.40 15.61
CA MET A 65 7.46 10.77 16.94
C MET A 65 8.46 11.94 16.88
N LYS A 66 9.31 12.03 15.84
CA LYS A 66 10.24 13.17 15.67
C LYS A 66 9.49 14.48 15.38
N LEU A 67 8.47 14.45 14.52
CA LEU A 67 7.61 15.60 14.26
C LEU A 67 6.86 16.06 15.52
N PHE A 68 6.36 15.13 16.32
CA PHE A 68 5.69 15.44 17.59
C PHE A 68 6.65 16.04 18.62
N LYS A 69 7.86 15.50 18.76
CA LYS A 69 8.89 16.03 19.67
C LYS A 69 9.43 17.40 19.27
N GLY A 70 9.41 17.75 17.98
CA GLY A 70 9.80 19.08 17.50
C GLY A 70 8.73 20.16 17.73
N PHE A 71 7.55 19.79 18.22
CA PHE A 71 6.43 20.69 18.48
C PHE A 71 6.29 21.05 19.98
N LEU A 72 7.05 20.37 20.86
CA LEU A 72 7.18 20.66 22.30
C LEU A 72 8.49 21.40 22.56
#